data_AF-A0A139XDP2-F1
#
_entry.id   AF-A0A139XDP2-F1
#
_cell.length_a   1.000
_cell.length_b   1.000
_cell.length_c   1.000
_cell.angle_alpha   90.00
_cell.angle_beta   90.00
_cell.angle_gamma   90.00
#
_symmetry.space_group_name_H-M   'P 1'
#
loop_
_entity.id
_entity.type
_entity.pdbx_description
1 polymer ?
#
loop_
_entity_poly.entity_id
_entity_poly.type
_entity_poly.pdbx_seq_one_letter_code
_entity_poly.pdbx_strand_id
1 'polypeptide(L)'
;MTFPDPIPNEPTEVIPTTQVESDSELLTTNTQEQINSAKDSGPLFQAVGIVIGIVKFADENKSTLTIGQREYPLFYAPRKQRAFEALKKEIEATGEYNQRLVVYPKVIHFPRREQTHQIAFQLVGFDKGREEEAISGELQDLEFKISGLWQFIPVCPTPCISVFRNFTRERLDYIKQAEPAKKVKFMKASHLPVLWRDGPVRPFRFNPKAEKEQQGHPAFVSIKAKFLPHRDVFGFVEQLGEPLETAPKFLKASKQDKAIVQSAAKARGRGVPSRQEGNKLPTPKPRKKL
;
A
#
# COMPACT_ATOMS: atom_id res chain seq x y z
N MET A 1 -30.21 -39.42 54.36
CA MET A 1 -31.12 -38.62 53.52
C MET A 1 -30.22 -37.73 52.65
N THR A 2 -29.78 -38.27 51.52
CA THR A 2 -30.34 -38.09 50.15
C THR A 2 -29.93 -36.75 49.53
N PHE A 3 -28.93 -36.84 48.65
CA PHE A 3 -28.61 -35.84 47.62
C PHE A 3 -29.83 -35.59 46.73
N PRO A 4 -29.89 -34.40 46.11
CA PRO A 4 -29.59 -34.38 44.68
C PRO A 4 -28.71 -33.18 44.24
N ASP A 5 -27.73 -33.47 43.40
CA ASP A 5 -27.22 -32.54 42.37
C ASP A 5 -28.04 -32.75 41.05
N PRO A 6 -27.73 -32.11 39.91
CA PRO A 6 -27.97 -30.71 39.55
C PRO A 6 -28.68 -30.60 38.18
N ILE A 7 -29.32 -29.47 37.84
CA ILE A 7 -29.63 -29.15 36.42
C ILE A 7 -29.63 -27.62 36.18
N PRO A 8 -29.49 -27.13 34.93
CA PRO A 8 -28.42 -26.22 34.54
C PRO A 8 -28.97 -24.87 34.06
N ASN A 9 -28.47 -23.74 34.55
CA ASN A 9 -28.84 -22.47 33.91
C ASN A 9 -28.16 -22.35 32.55
N GLU A 10 -28.99 -22.45 31.52
CA GLU A 10 -28.72 -22.01 30.15
C GLU A 10 -28.16 -20.58 30.14
N PRO A 11 -27.16 -20.27 29.30
CA PRO A 11 -26.75 -18.90 29.06
C PRO A 11 -27.83 -18.21 28.22
N THR A 12 -28.61 -17.33 28.84
CA THR A 12 -29.44 -16.37 28.11
C THR A 12 -28.54 -15.42 27.33
N GLU A 13 -28.50 -15.59 26.01
CA GLU A 13 -28.01 -14.60 25.06
C GLU A 13 -28.83 -13.32 25.20
N VAL A 14 -28.32 -12.36 25.95
CA VAL A 14 -28.78 -10.98 25.86
C VAL A 14 -27.79 -10.26 24.95
N ILE A 15 -28.19 -10.07 23.70
CA ILE A 15 -27.55 -9.18 22.74
C ILE A 15 -28.02 -7.75 23.10
N PRO A 16 -27.16 -6.84 23.57
CA PRO A 16 -27.50 -5.43 23.59
C PRO A 16 -27.16 -4.87 22.21
N THR A 17 -28.19 -4.68 21.40
CA THR A 17 -28.17 -3.80 20.24
C THR A 17 -27.95 -2.38 20.73
N THR A 18 -26.70 -1.92 20.77
CA THR A 18 -26.39 -0.51 21.02
C THR A 18 -25.97 0.14 19.71
N GLN A 19 -26.75 1.14 19.34
CA GLN A 19 -26.66 1.97 18.15
C GLN A 19 -25.24 2.53 17.97
N VAL A 20 -24.66 2.28 16.80
CA VAL A 20 -23.34 2.79 16.40
C VAL A 20 -23.55 4.13 15.70
N GLU A 21 -23.66 5.19 16.47
CA GLU A 21 -23.55 6.56 15.95
C GLU A 21 -22.08 6.88 15.64
N SER A 22 -21.79 6.66 14.36
CA SER A 22 -21.15 7.61 13.44
C SER A 22 -19.82 8.28 13.86
N ASP A 23 -18.80 7.47 14.06
CA ASP A 23 -17.39 7.83 13.78
C ASP A 23 -17.07 8.11 12.29
N SER A 24 -18.12 8.24 11.50
CA SER A 24 -18.08 8.61 10.10
C SER A 24 -18.40 10.09 9.92
N GLU A 25 -19.06 10.75 10.89
CA GLU A 25 -19.54 12.14 10.71
C GLU A 25 -18.44 13.18 10.83
N LEU A 26 -17.44 13.04 11.72
CA LEU A 26 -16.35 14.04 11.86
C LEU A 26 -15.36 14.06 10.66
N LEU A 27 -15.35 13.01 9.84
CA LEU A 27 -14.53 12.96 8.62
C LEU A 27 -15.34 13.15 7.32
N THR A 28 -16.66 12.98 7.37
CA THR A 28 -17.54 13.25 6.21
C THR A 28 -18.08 14.69 6.19
N THR A 29 -18.32 15.32 7.34
CA THR A 29 -18.68 16.76 7.40
C THR A 29 -17.58 17.66 6.82
N ASN A 30 -16.31 17.34 7.08
CA ASN A 30 -15.17 18.04 6.45
C ASN A 30 -15.08 17.88 4.93
N THR A 31 -15.81 16.96 4.32
CA THR A 31 -15.79 16.78 2.85
C THR A 31 -16.77 17.72 2.14
N GLN A 32 -17.84 18.14 2.81
CA GLN A 32 -18.89 18.96 2.18
C GLN A 32 -18.62 20.48 2.33
N GLU A 33 -18.08 20.93 3.46
CA GLU A 33 -17.80 22.37 3.69
C GLU A 33 -16.48 22.86 3.08
N GLN A 34 -15.54 21.95 2.76
CA GLN A 34 -14.23 22.31 2.22
C GLN A 34 -14.15 22.35 0.68
N ILE A 35 -15.29 22.46 0.00
CA ILE A 35 -15.40 22.54 -1.47
C ILE A 35 -14.94 23.92 -2.01
N ASN A 36 -14.93 24.96 -1.17
CA ASN A 36 -14.85 26.36 -1.63
C ASN A 36 -13.47 27.06 -1.55
N SER A 37 -12.39 26.39 -1.17
CA SER A 37 -11.04 26.99 -1.20
C SER A 37 -10.03 26.09 -1.92
N ALA A 38 -9.92 26.30 -3.24
CA ALA A 38 -8.83 25.79 -4.06
C ALA A 38 -7.86 26.94 -4.33
N LYS A 39 -6.86 27.11 -3.45
CA LYS A 39 -5.60 27.77 -3.78
C LYS A 39 -4.51 26.70 -3.76
N ASP A 40 -3.92 26.47 -4.92
CA ASP A 40 -3.22 25.25 -5.35
C ASP A 40 -1.71 25.22 -5.02
N SER A 41 -1.29 25.70 -3.84
CA SER A 41 0.14 25.67 -3.42
C SER A 41 0.40 24.97 -2.08
N GLY A 42 -0.51 24.07 -1.67
CA GLY A 42 -0.35 23.30 -0.46
C GLY A 42 0.55 22.06 -0.60
N PRO A 43 1.04 21.50 0.52
CA PRO A 43 1.76 20.23 0.53
C PRO A 43 0.90 19.11 -0.07
N LEU A 44 1.55 18.12 -0.70
CA LEU A 44 0.85 17.04 -1.41
C LEU A 44 1.45 15.67 -1.10
N PHE A 45 0.63 14.62 -1.18
CA PHE A 45 1.08 13.24 -1.04
C PHE A 45 1.93 12.83 -2.25
N GLN A 46 3.14 12.37 -1.99
CA GLN A 46 4.11 12.01 -3.02
C GLN A 46 5.00 10.86 -2.57
N ALA A 47 5.41 10.03 -3.53
CA ALA A 47 6.47 9.05 -3.35
C ALA A 47 7.13 8.86 -4.71
N VAL A 48 7.99 9.79 -5.11
CA VAL A 48 8.74 9.67 -6.37
C VAL A 48 10.19 9.48 -6.03
N GLY A 49 10.91 8.69 -6.81
CA GLY A 49 12.34 8.57 -6.64
C GLY A 49 13.04 8.10 -7.88
N ILE A 50 14.36 8.04 -7.74
CA ILE A 50 15.27 7.58 -8.76
C ILE A 50 15.78 6.20 -8.34
N VAL A 51 15.74 5.27 -9.28
CA VAL A 51 16.40 3.97 -9.14
C VAL A 51 17.35 3.76 -10.30
N ILE A 52 18.50 3.16 -10.01
CA ILE A 52 19.44 2.73 -11.03
C ILE A 52 19.57 1.21 -10.96
N GLY A 53 19.58 0.57 -12.13
CA GLY A 53 19.74 -0.87 -12.18
C GLY A 53 19.52 -1.45 -13.58
N ILE A 54 19.70 -2.76 -13.67
CA ILE A 54 19.59 -3.50 -14.93
C ILE A 54 18.11 -3.77 -15.20
N VAL A 55 17.61 -3.24 -16.31
CA VAL A 55 16.23 -3.43 -16.76
C VAL A 55 16.17 -4.63 -17.70
N LYS A 56 15.25 -5.56 -17.42
CA LYS A 56 14.95 -6.70 -18.29
C LYS A 56 13.49 -6.68 -18.67
N PHE A 57 13.24 -6.83 -19.97
CA PHE A 57 11.90 -7.06 -20.48
C PHE A 57 11.76 -8.55 -20.76
N ALA A 58 10.90 -9.24 -20.01
CA ALA A 58 10.39 -10.55 -20.43
C ALA A 58 9.10 -10.35 -21.24
N ASP A 59 8.34 -11.43 -21.45
CA ASP A 59 7.03 -11.42 -22.12
C ASP A 59 6.10 -10.32 -21.60
N GLU A 60 5.04 -10.03 -22.36
CA GLU A 60 4.10 -8.92 -22.11
C GLU A 60 3.79 -8.70 -20.61
N ASN A 61 4.17 -7.51 -20.11
CA ASN A 61 3.98 -7.02 -18.73
C ASN A 61 4.80 -7.70 -17.62
N LYS A 62 5.80 -8.53 -17.95
CA LYS A 62 6.76 -9.08 -16.97
C LYS A 62 8.12 -8.39 -17.09
N SER A 63 8.17 -7.09 -16.83
CA SER A 63 9.45 -6.37 -16.76
C SER A 63 10.01 -6.41 -15.35
N THR A 64 11.32 -6.52 -15.25
CA THR A 64 12.03 -6.56 -13.97
C THR A 64 13.17 -5.55 -13.95
N LEU A 65 13.47 -5.07 -12.76
CA LEU A 65 14.57 -4.18 -12.45
C LEU A 65 15.46 -4.86 -11.43
N THR A 66 16.73 -5.05 -11.76
CA THR A 66 17.72 -5.61 -10.84
C THR A 66 18.53 -4.48 -10.21
N ILE A 67 18.44 -4.35 -8.88
CA ILE A 67 19.22 -3.39 -8.08
C ILE A 67 20.13 -4.18 -7.13
N GLY A 68 21.44 -4.08 -7.34
CA GLY A 68 22.40 -4.94 -6.65
C GLY A 68 22.16 -6.41 -6.96
N GLN A 69 21.89 -7.23 -5.94
CA GLN A 69 21.62 -8.67 -6.08
C GLN A 69 20.13 -9.04 -6.05
N ARG A 70 19.23 -8.04 -6.10
CA ARG A 70 17.79 -8.27 -5.96
C ARG A 70 17.03 -7.83 -7.20
N GLU A 71 16.00 -8.59 -7.54
CA GLU A 71 15.13 -8.35 -8.67
C GLU A 71 13.76 -7.87 -8.19
N TYR A 72 13.29 -6.78 -8.77
CA TYR A 72 12.03 -6.13 -8.43
C TYR A 72 11.11 -6.07 -9.65
N PRO A 73 9.80 -6.35 -9.50
CA PRO A 73 8.86 -6.13 -10.59
C PRO A 73 8.83 -4.66 -11.00
N LEU A 74 8.91 -4.41 -12.31
CA LEU A 74 8.80 -3.10 -12.93
C LEU A 74 7.49 -3.01 -13.71
N PHE A 75 6.57 -2.22 -13.18
CA PHE A 75 5.26 -1.97 -13.78
C PHE A 75 5.25 -0.64 -14.55
N TYR A 76 4.29 -0.46 -15.44
CA TYR A 76 3.93 0.85 -15.97
C TYR A 76 2.41 1.06 -15.83
N ALA A 77 1.97 2.31 -15.81
CA ALA A 77 0.56 2.65 -15.93
C ALA A 77 0.20 2.79 -17.41
N PRO A 78 -1.02 2.46 -17.86
CA PRO A 78 -1.42 2.63 -19.27
C PRO A 78 -1.17 4.05 -19.81
N ARG A 79 -1.42 5.08 -18.99
CA ARG A 79 -1.13 6.49 -19.33
C ARG A 79 0.36 6.82 -19.51
N LYS A 80 1.25 5.91 -19.09
CA LYS A 80 2.71 6.02 -19.18
C LYS A 80 3.30 4.96 -20.11
N GLN A 81 2.48 4.32 -20.95
CA GLN A 81 2.92 3.35 -21.95
C GLN A 81 4.00 3.93 -22.88
N ARG A 82 3.86 5.20 -23.28
CA ARG A 82 4.88 5.90 -24.08
C ARG A 82 6.27 5.91 -23.43
N ALA A 83 6.34 6.15 -22.12
CA ALA A 83 7.62 6.14 -21.39
C ALA A 83 8.25 4.75 -21.34
N PHE A 84 7.41 3.72 -21.20
CA PHE A 84 7.83 2.33 -21.22
C PHE A 84 8.34 1.90 -22.60
N GLU A 85 7.61 2.23 -23.67
CA GLU A 85 8.04 1.97 -25.04
C GLU A 85 9.32 2.72 -25.41
N ALA A 86 9.45 3.98 -24.96
CA ALA A 86 10.65 4.77 -25.17
C ALA A 86 11.87 4.16 -24.46
N LEU A 87 11.71 3.68 -23.22
CA LEU A 87 12.78 2.98 -22.49
C LEU A 87 13.19 1.69 -23.22
N LYS A 88 12.23 0.93 -23.73
CA LYS A 88 12.51 -0.29 -24.49
C LYS A 88 13.34 0.02 -25.74
N LYS A 89 12.92 1.02 -26.52
CA LYS A 89 13.66 1.48 -27.71
C LYS A 89 15.05 2.00 -27.39
N GLU A 90 15.22 2.70 -26.27
CA GLU A 90 16.52 3.19 -25.82
C GLU A 90 17.49 2.04 -25.56
N ILE A 91 17.04 1.01 -24.84
CA ILE A 91 17.85 -0.18 -24.54
C ILE A 91 18.17 -0.95 -25.82
N GLU A 92 17.20 -1.09 -26.73
CA GLU A 92 17.41 -1.73 -28.04
C GLU A 92 18.42 -0.96 -28.91
N ALA A 93 18.41 0.38 -28.87
CA ALA A 93 19.30 1.22 -29.67
C ALA A 93 20.73 1.33 -29.10
N THR A 94 20.86 1.37 -27.77
CA THR A 94 22.16 1.58 -27.10
C THR A 94 22.83 0.29 -26.66
N GLY A 95 22.07 -0.79 -26.45
CA GLY A 95 22.54 -1.99 -25.78
C GLY A 95 22.78 -1.83 -24.27
N GLU A 96 22.50 -0.66 -23.69
CA GLU A 96 22.74 -0.36 -22.29
C GLU A 96 21.55 -0.79 -21.43
N TYR A 97 21.69 -1.88 -20.69
CA TYR A 97 20.61 -2.35 -19.81
C TYR A 97 20.58 -1.66 -18.45
N ASN A 98 21.70 -1.06 -18.02
CA ASN A 98 21.77 -0.33 -16.77
C ASN A 98 21.18 1.08 -16.98
N GLN A 99 20.00 1.31 -16.42
CA GLN A 99 19.21 2.51 -16.69
C GLN A 99 18.88 3.25 -15.40
N ARG A 100 18.87 4.58 -15.48
CA ARG A 100 18.44 5.47 -14.40
C ARG A 100 16.97 5.82 -14.61
N LEU A 101 16.11 5.35 -13.72
CA LEU A 101 14.65 5.40 -13.88
C LEU A 101 14.01 6.30 -12.83
N VAL A 102 13.04 7.10 -13.28
CA VAL A 102 12.11 7.83 -12.41
C VAL A 102 10.92 6.90 -12.12
N VAL A 103 10.65 6.62 -10.84
CA VAL A 103 9.67 5.62 -10.43
C VAL A 103 8.78 6.06 -9.28
N TYR A 104 7.59 5.48 -9.22
CA TYR A 104 6.77 5.40 -7.99
C TYR A 104 7.00 4.03 -7.33
N PRO A 105 7.39 3.94 -6.05
CA PRO A 105 7.49 2.66 -5.36
C PRO A 105 6.09 2.12 -5.04
N LYS A 106 5.94 0.81 -5.18
CA LYS A 106 4.75 0.04 -4.82
C LYS A 106 5.13 -0.98 -3.75
N VAL A 107 4.56 -0.81 -2.57
CA VAL A 107 4.76 -1.76 -1.46
C VAL A 107 3.53 -2.62 -1.27
N ILE A 108 3.72 -3.93 -1.33
CA ILE A 108 2.68 -4.93 -1.11
C ILE A 108 2.89 -5.51 0.30
N HIS A 109 2.00 -5.12 1.21
CA HIS A 109 1.93 -5.70 2.55
C HIS A 109 1.00 -6.91 2.57
N PHE A 110 1.43 -7.98 3.20
CA PHE A 110 0.65 -9.19 3.37
C PHE A 110 -0.01 -9.24 4.75
N PRO A 111 -1.19 -9.88 4.90
CA PRO A 111 -1.90 -9.92 6.19
C PRO A 111 -1.15 -10.65 7.31
N ARG A 112 -0.27 -11.59 6.95
CA ARG A 112 0.49 -12.41 7.91
C ARG A 112 1.75 -11.67 8.35
N ARG A 113 2.00 -11.60 9.65
CA ARG A 113 3.16 -10.88 10.21
C ARG A 113 4.49 -11.50 9.81
N GLU A 114 4.49 -12.80 9.52
CA GLU A 114 5.66 -13.58 9.12
C GLU A 114 6.03 -13.33 7.65
N GLN A 115 5.09 -12.85 6.84
CA GLN A 115 5.34 -12.53 5.44
C GLN A 115 5.88 -11.10 5.34
N THR A 116 7.12 -10.98 4.92
CA THR A 116 7.73 -9.67 4.63
C THR A 116 7.00 -9.00 3.47
N HIS A 117 6.95 -7.66 3.51
CA HIS A 117 6.40 -6.89 2.39
C HIS A 117 7.26 -7.09 1.13
N GLN A 118 6.62 -6.92 -0.03
CA GLN A 118 7.31 -6.92 -1.32
C GLN A 118 7.38 -5.51 -1.88
N ILE A 119 8.51 -5.18 -2.50
CA ILE A 119 8.71 -3.91 -3.22
C ILE A 119 8.62 -4.18 -4.72
N ALA A 120 7.97 -3.26 -5.40
CA ALA A 120 7.98 -3.15 -6.85
C ALA A 120 8.08 -1.68 -7.23
N PHE A 121 8.37 -1.41 -8.49
CA PHE A 121 8.48 -0.04 -9.00
C PHE A 121 7.51 0.17 -10.14
N GLN A 122 6.93 1.36 -10.23
CA GLN A 122 6.14 1.77 -11.38
C GLN A 122 6.90 2.87 -12.12
N LEU A 123 7.27 2.58 -13.37
CA LEU A 123 7.96 3.49 -14.27
C LEU A 123 7.14 4.76 -14.52
N VAL A 124 7.81 5.90 -14.40
CA VAL A 124 7.30 7.23 -14.75
C VAL A 124 8.00 7.75 -16.00
N GLY A 125 9.32 7.55 -16.05
CA GLY A 125 10.23 7.97 -17.10
C GLY A 125 11.63 7.42 -16.82
N PHE A 126 12.58 7.76 -17.68
CA PHE A 126 13.99 7.44 -17.50
C PHE A 126 14.80 8.70 -17.77
N ASP A 127 15.93 8.81 -17.10
CA ASP A 127 16.81 9.96 -17.19
C ASP A 127 18.13 9.55 -17.84
N LYS A 128 18.63 10.40 -18.74
CA LYS A 128 19.93 10.25 -19.41
C LYS A 128 21.02 11.09 -18.74
N GLY A 129 20.75 11.65 -17.55
CA GLY A 129 21.66 12.51 -16.79
C GLY A 129 21.78 13.92 -17.37
N ARG A 130 20.73 14.45 -18.01
CA ARG A 130 20.79 15.72 -18.78
C ARG A 130 19.78 16.79 -18.37
N GLU A 131 18.93 16.52 -17.38
CA GLU A 131 17.87 17.45 -16.96
C GLU A 131 18.05 17.86 -15.49
N GLU A 132 18.76 18.96 -15.27
CA GLU A 132 19.00 19.55 -13.93
C GLU A 132 17.71 20.07 -13.27
N GLU A 133 16.75 20.56 -14.08
CA GLU A 133 15.47 21.09 -13.60
C GLU A 133 14.39 20.02 -13.34
N ALA A 134 14.66 18.76 -13.67
CA ALA A 134 13.73 17.66 -13.44
C ALA A 134 13.94 17.03 -12.05
N ILE A 135 12.97 16.22 -11.59
CA ILE A 135 13.06 15.45 -10.33
C ILE A 135 14.34 14.59 -10.28
N SER A 136 14.88 14.22 -11.43
CA SER A 136 16.15 13.53 -11.61
C SER A 136 17.39 14.35 -11.23
N GLY A 137 17.33 15.68 -11.26
CA GLY A 137 18.39 16.57 -10.80
C GLY A 137 18.37 16.79 -9.28
N GLU A 138 17.19 16.79 -8.66
CA GLU A 138 17.03 17.00 -7.20
C GLU A 138 17.38 15.77 -6.33
N LEU A 139 17.33 14.56 -6.92
CA LEU A 139 17.46 13.28 -6.23
C LEU A 139 18.68 12.51 -6.72
N GLN A 140 19.49 11.99 -5.80
CA GLN A 140 20.56 11.05 -6.12
C GLN A 140 20.00 9.65 -6.42
N ASP A 141 20.90 8.76 -6.84
CA ASP A 141 20.54 7.37 -7.10
C ASP A 141 20.02 6.68 -5.83
N LEU A 142 18.89 5.97 -5.99
CA LEU A 142 18.13 5.32 -4.93
C LEU A 142 17.48 6.30 -3.95
N GLU A 143 17.45 7.60 -4.23
CA GLU A 143 16.74 8.56 -3.39
C GLU A 143 15.29 8.80 -3.83
N PHE A 144 14.45 9.07 -2.84
CA PHE A 144 13.02 9.25 -2.97
C PHE A 144 12.57 10.46 -2.17
N LYS A 145 11.74 11.31 -2.79
CA LYS A 145 10.93 12.31 -2.11
C LYS A 145 9.62 11.65 -1.67
N ILE A 146 9.43 11.54 -0.36
CA ILE A 146 8.29 10.87 0.26
C ILE A 146 7.54 11.86 1.15
N SER A 147 6.27 12.09 0.83
CA SER A 147 5.38 12.98 1.57
C SER A 147 4.07 12.27 1.89
N GLY A 148 3.72 12.14 3.17
CA GLY A 148 2.54 11.41 3.61
C GLY A 148 2.39 11.29 5.12
N LEU A 149 1.49 10.41 5.57
CA LEU A 149 1.15 10.25 6.99
C LEU A 149 2.11 9.29 7.70
N TRP A 150 2.78 9.76 8.75
CA TRP A 150 3.75 9.00 9.53
C TRP A 150 3.08 8.13 10.60
N GLN A 151 3.04 6.80 10.38
CA GLN A 151 2.27 5.88 11.24
C GLN A 151 2.75 4.43 11.20
N PHE A 152 2.41 3.67 12.23
CA PHE A 152 2.43 2.21 12.19
C PHE A 152 1.18 1.66 11.54
N ILE A 153 1.35 0.62 10.71
CA ILE A 153 0.24 -0.18 10.18
C ILE A 153 0.24 -1.56 10.85
N PRO A 154 -0.92 -2.24 10.99
CA PRO A 154 -1.01 -3.50 11.76
C PRO A 154 -0.14 -4.66 11.25
N VAL A 155 0.19 -4.63 9.95
CA VAL A 155 0.85 -5.72 9.21
C VAL A 155 2.34 -5.48 8.96
N CYS A 156 2.89 -4.34 9.38
CA CYS A 156 4.31 -4.03 9.21
C CYS A 156 4.90 -3.58 10.56
N PRO A 157 5.97 -4.23 11.05
CA PRO A 157 6.61 -3.84 12.31
C PRO A 157 7.41 -2.53 12.16
N THR A 158 7.83 -2.19 10.96
CA THR A 158 8.52 -0.94 10.64
C THR A 158 7.49 0.18 10.49
N PRO A 159 7.73 1.39 11.05
CA PRO A 159 6.84 2.51 10.81
C PRO A 159 6.83 2.89 9.33
N CYS A 160 5.67 3.35 8.84
CA CYS A 160 5.44 3.62 7.43
C CYS A 160 5.05 5.08 7.20
N ILE A 161 5.52 5.66 6.09
CA ILE A 161 4.88 6.83 5.51
C ILE A 161 3.79 6.34 4.57
N SER A 162 2.55 6.69 4.89
CA SER A 162 1.37 6.33 4.10
C SER A 162 1.04 7.42 3.10
N VAL A 163 1.17 7.09 1.83
CA VAL A 163 1.00 8.00 0.70
C VAL A 163 -0.33 7.73 0.01
N PHE A 164 -1.23 8.71 0.08
CA PHE A 164 -2.58 8.65 -0.48
C PHE A 164 -2.65 9.30 -1.86
N ARG A 165 -3.80 9.17 -2.53
CA ARG A 165 -4.06 9.90 -3.77
C ARG A 165 -4.48 11.32 -3.43
N ASN A 166 -3.75 12.31 -3.93
CA ASN A 166 -4.15 13.73 -3.82
C ASN A 166 -5.54 13.95 -4.38
N PHE A 167 -6.29 14.82 -3.69
CA PHE A 167 -7.60 15.28 -4.13
C PHE A 167 -7.47 16.16 -5.38
N THR A 168 -8.22 15.82 -6.43
CA THR A 168 -8.49 16.70 -7.57
C THR A 168 -9.94 16.49 -8.01
N ARG A 169 -10.57 17.52 -8.60
CA ARG A 169 -11.97 17.42 -9.09
C ARG A 169 -12.11 16.28 -10.10
N GLU A 170 -11.21 16.20 -11.06
CA GLU A 170 -11.17 15.11 -12.06
C GLU A 170 -11.12 13.71 -11.46
N ARG A 171 -10.29 13.51 -10.41
CA ARG A 171 -10.19 12.20 -9.75
C ARG A 171 -11.43 11.88 -8.94
N LEU A 172 -12.05 12.89 -8.32
CA LEU A 172 -13.30 12.73 -7.61
C LEU A 172 -14.41 12.28 -8.56
N ASP A 173 -14.53 12.92 -9.72
CA ASP A 173 -15.55 12.59 -10.72
C ASP A 173 -15.35 11.18 -11.29
N TYR A 174 -14.10 10.80 -11.58
CA TYR A 174 -13.77 9.42 -11.94
C TYR A 174 -14.19 8.41 -10.86
N ILE A 175 -13.93 8.70 -9.58
CA ILE A 175 -14.29 7.81 -8.47
C ILE A 175 -15.81 7.73 -8.30
N LYS A 176 -16.56 8.81 -8.51
CA LYS A 176 -18.03 8.78 -8.42
C LYS A 176 -18.63 7.77 -9.39
N GLN A 177 -18.09 7.71 -10.62
CA GLN A 177 -18.58 6.84 -11.71
C GLN A 177 -18.03 5.41 -11.67
N ALA A 178 -16.94 5.15 -10.93
CA ALA A 178 -16.30 3.84 -10.93
C ALA A 178 -17.04 2.78 -10.10
N GLU A 179 -16.83 1.50 -10.41
CA GLU A 179 -17.30 0.39 -9.57
C GLU A 179 -16.59 0.34 -8.20
N PRO A 180 -17.23 -0.11 -7.10
CA PRO A 180 -16.63 -0.14 -5.76
C PRO A 180 -15.25 -0.81 -5.69
N ALA A 181 -15.06 -1.92 -6.41
CA ALA A 181 -13.77 -2.62 -6.46
C ALA A 181 -12.66 -1.75 -7.10
N LYS A 182 -12.99 -1.01 -8.16
CA LYS A 182 -12.06 -0.08 -8.81
C LYS A 182 -11.78 1.12 -7.91
N LYS A 183 -12.79 1.66 -7.21
CA LYS A 183 -12.66 2.75 -6.23
C LYS A 183 -11.66 2.39 -5.12
N VAL A 184 -11.87 1.24 -4.46
CA VAL A 184 -11.02 0.77 -3.36
C VAL A 184 -9.59 0.54 -3.84
N LYS A 185 -9.39 -0.07 -5.01
CA LYS A 185 -8.06 -0.28 -5.59
C LYS A 185 -7.36 1.04 -5.93
N PHE A 186 -8.09 2.00 -6.50
CA PHE A 186 -7.54 3.30 -6.89
C PHE A 186 -7.11 4.15 -5.69
N MET A 187 -7.94 4.17 -4.64
CA MET A 187 -7.69 4.92 -3.39
C MET A 187 -6.83 4.17 -2.36
N LYS A 188 -6.29 2.99 -2.72
CA LYS A 188 -5.39 2.25 -1.84
C LYS A 188 -4.11 3.08 -1.62
N ALA A 189 -3.80 3.34 -0.36
CA ALA A 189 -2.56 4.01 0.03
C ALA A 189 -1.34 3.10 -0.25
N SER A 190 -0.22 3.72 -0.61
CA SER A 190 1.08 3.06 -0.58
C SER A 190 1.69 3.28 0.79
N HIS A 191 2.04 2.21 1.50
CA HIS A 191 2.64 2.30 2.84
C HIS A 191 4.13 1.98 2.71
N LEU A 192 4.98 3.00 2.71
CA LEU A 192 6.43 2.84 2.52
C LEU A 192 7.08 2.65 3.90
N PRO A 193 7.75 1.52 4.18
CA PRO A 193 8.43 1.31 5.45
C PRO A 193 9.70 2.15 5.52
N VAL A 194 9.79 3.03 6.53
CA VAL A 194 10.88 4.00 6.67
C VAL A 194 11.62 3.78 7.99
N LEU A 195 12.94 3.85 7.94
CA LEU A 195 13.82 3.91 9.11
C LEU A 195 14.14 5.38 9.40
N TRP A 196 13.42 5.95 10.37
CA TRP A 196 13.62 7.31 10.83
C TRP A 196 13.54 7.33 12.37
N ARG A 197 14.69 7.18 13.03
CA ARG A 197 14.76 7.06 14.50
C ARG A 197 14.57 8.40 15.19
N ASP A 198 15.25 9.43 14.69
CA ASP A 198 15.35 10.74 15.33
C ASP A 198 14.42 11.77 14.67
N GLY A 199 13.24 11.31 14.23
CA GLY A 199 12.25 12.21 13.63
C GLY A 199 11.66 13.19 14.66
N PRO A 200 11.29 14.42 14.24
CA PRO A 200 10.74 15.44 15.13
C PRO A 200 9.40 15.02 15.75
N VAL A 201 8.69 14.09 15.11
CA VAL A 201 7.43 13.53 15.59
C VAL A 201 7.49 12.00 15.59
N ARG A 202 6.91 11.38 16.62
CA ARG A 202 6.83 9.92 16.70
C ARG A 202 5.81 9.38 15.68
N PRO A 203 6.05 8.20 15.09
CA PRO A 203 5.07 7.55 14.24
C PRO A 203 3.80 7.26 15.03
N PHE A 204 2.66 7.71 14.49
CA PHE A 204 1.36 7.47 15.07
C PHE A 204 1.05 5.98 15.19
N ARG A 205 0.47 5.57 16.32
CA ARG A 205 0.05 4.19 16.55
C ARG A 205 -1.41 4.17 16.95
N PHE A 206 -2.24 3.55 16.10
CA PHE A 206 -3.65 3.35 16.41
C PHE A 206 -3.80 2.47 17.67
N ASN A 207 -4.63 2.89 18.62
CA ASN A 207 -4.91 2.16 19.85
C ASN A 207 -6.41 1.83 19.92
N PRO A 208 -6.83 0.61 19.56
CA PRO A 208 -8.25 0.22 19.56
C PRO A 208 -8.96 0.35 20.92
N LYS A 209 -8.21 0.50 22.01
CA LYS A 209 -8.74 0.63 23.38
C LYS A 209 -8.84 2.08 23.87
N ALA A 210 -8.28 3.04 23.13
CA ALA A 210 -8.34 4.45 23.51
C ALA A 210 -9.67 5.08 23.07
N GLU A 211 -10.16 6.03 23.85
CA GLU A 211 -11.27 6.89 23.45
C GLU A 211 -10.88 7.74 22.23
N LYS A 212 -11.87 8.10 21.40
CA LYS A 212 -11.66 8.77 20.11
C LYS A 212 -10.85 10.07 20.23
N GLU A 213 -11.11 10.85 21.28
CA GLU A 213 -10.43 12.12 21.54
C GLU A 213 -8.95 11.92 21.94
N GLN A 214 -8.64 10.80 22.60
CA GLN A 214 -7.29 10.44 23.02
C GLN A 214 -6.50 9.69 21.95
N GLN A 215 -7.18 9.25 20.88
CA GLN A 215 -6.55 8.48 19.82
C GLN A 215 -5.49 9.29 19.06
N GLY A 216 -5.70 10.60 18.91
CA GLY A 216 -4.87 11.49 18.10
C GLY A 216 -4.93 11.18 16.60
N HIS A 217 -4.05 11.78 15.81
CA HIS A 217 -3.94 11.54 14.37
C HIS A 217 -2.48 11.52 13.89
N PRO A 218 -2.18 10.85 12.77
CA PRO A 218 -0.84 10.86 12.19
C PRO A 218 -0.48 12.24 11.64
N ALA A 219 0.73 12.70 11.96
CA ALA A 219 1.32 13.88 11.35
C ALA A 219 1.65 13.61 9.87
N PHE A 220 1.48 14.64 9.04
CA PHE A 220 1.97 14.67 7.68
C PHE A 220 3.44 15.09 7.68
N VAL A 221 4.30 14.31 7.04
CA VAL A 221 5.74 14.57 6.97
C VAL A 221 6.18 14.57 5.52
N SER A 222 7.25 15.31 5.21
CA SER A 222 7.90 15.32 3.91
C SER A 222 9.39 15.13 4.10
N ILE A 223 9.94 14.04 3.54
CA ILE A 223 11.34 13.67 3.70
C ILE A 223 11.95 13.26 2.36
N LYS A 224 13.26 13.35 2.28
CA LYS A 224 14.07 12.57 1.35
C LYS A 224 14.52 11.30 2.06
N ALA A 225 14.42 10.18 1.37
CA ALA A 225 14.84 8.88 1.89
C ALA A 225 15.57 8.08 0.82
N LYS A 226 16.56 7.30 1.24
CA LYS A 226 17.32 6.40 0.40
C LYS A 226 16.75 4.99 0.49
N PHE A 227 16.42 4.39 -0.65
CA PHE A 227 16.01 2.99 -0.69
C PHE A 227 17.20 2.09 -0.36
N LEU A 228 16.97 1.10 0.52
CA LEU A 228 17.95 0.13 0.99
C LEU A 228 17.56 -1.27 0.47
N PRO A 229 18.07 -1.69 -0.70
CA PRO A 229 17.68 -2.95 -1.34
C PRO A 229 17.86 -4.17 -0.42
N HIS A 230 18.91 -4.21 0.41
CA HIS A 230 19.17 -5.36 1.29
C HIS A 230 18.07 -5.62 2.33
N ARG A 231 17.26 -4.60 2.67
CA ARG A 231 16.22 -4.68 3.70
C ARG A 231 14.82 -4.36 3.18
N ASP A 232 14.69 -3.98 1.91
CA ASP A 232 13.45 -3.51 1.29
C ASP A 232 12.78 -2.35 2.04
N VAL A 233 13.56 -1.45 2.62
CA VAL A 233 13.07 -0.28 3.40
C VAL A 233 13.73 1.00 2.92
N PHE A 234 13.19 2.15 3.34
CA PHE A 234 13.72 3.46 3.02
C PHE A 234 14.41 4.05 4.26
N GLY A 235 15.70 4.38 4.18
CA GLY A 235 16.43 5.09 5.24
C GLY A 235 16.24 6.60 5.11
N PHE A 236 15.97 7.29 6.21
CA PHE A 236 15.92 8.75 6.22
C PHE A 236 17.25 9.38 5.75
N VAL A 237 17.16 10.45 4.96
CA VAL A 237 18.33 11.24 4.50
C VAL A 237 18.20 12.67 5.03
N GLU A 238 17.12 13.36 4.66
CA GLU A 238 16.86 14.73 5.09
C GLU A 238 15.36 14.99 5.21
N GLN A 239 15.01 16.01 5.99
CA GLN A 239 13.65 16.48 6.13
C GLN A 239 13.43 17.66 5.17
N LEU A 240 12.35 17.61 4.38
CA LEU A 240 12.05 18.59 3.33
C LEU A 240 11.09 19.69 3.78
N GLY A 241 10.49 19.55 4.96
CA GLY A 241 9.57 20.52 5.55
C GLY A 241 9.14 20.11 6.94
N GLU A 242 8.65 21.06 7.73
CA GLU A 242 8.16 20.79 9.08
C GLU A 242 6.96 19.80 9.06
N PRO A 243 6.83 18.93 10.08
CA PRO A 243 5.66 18.07 10.19
C PRO A 243 4.41 18.91 10.36
N LEU A 244 3.34 18.53 9.67
CA LEU A 244 2.05 19.17 9.79
C LEU A 244 1.12 18.28 10.58
N GLU A 245 0.43 18.85 11.55
CA GLU A 245 -0.59 18.15 12.33
C GLU A 245 -1.75 17.71 11.42
N THR A 246 -2.18 18.59 10.52
CA THR A 246 -3.27 18.32 9.58
C THR A 246 -2.74 17.89 8.22
N ALA A 247 -3.36 16.84 7.68
CA ALA A 247 -3.01 16.32 6.37
C ALA A 247 -3.59 17.17 5.23
N PRO A 248 -2.89 17.31 4.10
CA PRO A 248 -3.47 17.87 2.88
C PRO A 248 -4.71 17.11 2.41
N LYS A 249 -5.53 17.69 1.54
CA LYS A 249 -6.72 17.00 1.00
C LYS A 249 -6.34 15.75 0.19
N PHE A 250 -6.92 14.60 0.54
CA PHE A 250 -6.69 13.32 -0.15
C PHE A 250 -7.96 12.49 -0.32
N LEU A 251 -7.90 11.52 -1.23
CA LEU A 251 -8.99 10.60 -1.52
C LEU A 251 -8.84 9.32 -0.71
N LYS A 252 -9.91 8.94 0.00
CA LYS A 252 -9.98 7.72 0.81
C LYS A 252 -11.28 6.98 0.51
N ALA A 253 -11.17 5.66 0.33
CA ALA A 253 -12.35 4.83 0.09
C ALA A 253 -13.27 4.81 1.31
N SER A 254 -14.58 4.89 1.07
CA SER A 254 -15.60 4.84 2.11
C SER A 254 -15.59 3.49 2.84
N LYS A 255 -16.08 3.47 4.08
CA LYS A 255 -16.23 2.21 4.86
C LYS A 255 -17.17 1.24 4.14
N GLN A 256 -18.23 1.75 3.51
CA GLN A 256 -19.20 0.96 2.74
C GLN A 256 -18.58 0.28 1.52
N ASP A 257 -17.83 1.01 0.69
CA ASP A 257 -17.14 0.43 -0.49
C ASP A 257 -16.18 -0.69 -0.07
N LYS A 258 -15.45 -0.50 1.04
CA LYS A 258 -14.55 -1.52 1.57
C LYS A 258 -15.31 -2.77 2.04
N ALA A 259 -16.45 -2.59 2.71
CA ALA A 259 -17.27 -3.70 3.18
C ALA A 259 -17.83 -4.53 2.01
N ILE A 260 -18.33 -3.86 0.95
CA ILE A 260 -18.84 -4.51 -0.27
C ILE A 260 -17.74 -5.34 -0.95
N VAL A 261 -16.53 -4.79 -1.08
CA VAL A 261 -15.40 -5.53 -1.70
C VAL A 261 -14.98 -6.73 -0.84
N GLN A 262 -14.97 -6.58 0.49
CA GLN A 262 -14.64 -7.67 1.40
C GLN A 262 -15.69 -8.79 1.39
N SER A 263 -16.98 -8.45 1.38
CA SER A 263 -18.06 -9.45 1.32
C SER A 263 -18.03 -10.20 -0.02
N ALA A 264 -17.82 -9.50 -1.14
CA ALA A 264 -17.67 -10.12 -2.45
C ALA A 264 -16.46 -11.05 -2.53
N ALA A 265 -15.32 -10.68 -1.93
CA ALA A 265 -14.14 -11.54 -1.87
C ALA A 265 -14.37 -12.81 -1.04
N LYS A 266 -15.06 -12.68 0.10
CA LYS A 266 -15.43 -13.83 0.96
C LYS A 266 -16.41 -14.77 0.26
N ALA A 267 -17.39 -14.23 -0.49
CA ALA A 267 -18.34 -15.02 -1.26
C ALA A 267 -17.64 -15.82 -2.37
N ARG A 268 -16.68 -15.21 -3.08
CA ARG A 268 -15.87 -15.89 -4.10
C ARG A 268 -14.96 -16.99 -3.51
N GLY A 269 -14.40 -16.76 -2.32
CA GLY A 269 -13.57 -17.76 -1.63
C GLY A 269 -14.34 -18.95 -1.05
N ARG A 270 -15.67 -18.84 -0.88
CA ARG A 270 -16.54 -19.92 -0.39
C ARG A 270 -17.19 -20.76 -1.49
N GLY A 271 -16.90 -20.46 -2.77
CA GLY A 271 -17.59 -21.04 -3.93
C GLY A 271 -16.92 -22.24 -4.61
N VAL A 272 -15.89 -22.86 -4.03
CA VAL A 272 -15.30 -24.10 -4.59
C VAL A 272 -15.57 -25.26 -3.61
N PRO A 273 -16.59 -26.11 -3.85
CA PRO A 273 -16.66 -27.40 -3.19
C PRO A 273 -15.57 -28.28 -3.80
N SER A 274 -14.56 -28.66 -3.00
CA SER A 274 -13.66 -29.75 -3.34
C SER A 274 -14.47 -31.05 -3.34
N ARG A 275 -14.84 -31.54 -4.53
CA ARG A 275 -15.46 -32.85 -4.69
C ARG A 275 -14.71 -33.63 -5.75
N GLN A 276 -13.68 -34.35 -5.33
CA GLN A 276 -13.36 -35.66 -5.90
C GLN A 276 -13.03 -36.59 -4.74
N GLU A 277 -14.00 -37.45 -4.44
CA GLU A 277 -13.87 -38.59 -3.56
C GLU A 277 -12.76 -39.51 -4.07
N GLY A 278 -11.91 -39.95 -3.14
CA GLY A 278 -10.80 -40.84 -3.40
C GLY A 278 -11.28 -42.17 -3.97
N ASN A 279 -10.85 -42.46 -5.19
CA ASN A 279 -10.91 -43.78 -5.78
C ASN A 279 -9.89 -44.67 -5.03
N LYS A 280 -10.39 -45.53 -4.13
CA LYS A 280 -9.56 -46.49 -3.39
C LYS A 280 -9.05 -47.57 -4.37
N LEU A 281 -7.76 -47.57 -4.68
CA LEU A 281 -7.09 -48.75 -5.23
C LEU A 281 -6.74 -49.73 -4.08
N PRO A 282 -6.84 -51.06 -4.29
CA PRO A 282 -6.60 -52.04 -3.23
C PRO A 282 -5.10 -52.24 -2.96
N THR A 283 -4.74 -52.30 -1.68
CA THR A 283 -3.40 -52.66 -1.19
C THR A 283 -3.01 -54.10 -1.56
N PRO A 284 -1.77 -54.35 -2.04
CA PRO A 284 -1.30 -55.71 -2.31
C PRO A 284 -0.83 -56.42 -1.03
N LYS A 285 -1.18 -57.72 -0.90
CA LYS A 285 -0.81 -58.61 0.20
C LYS A 285 0.70 -58.97 0.17
N PRO A 286 1.33 -59.22 1.33
CA PRO A 286 2.76 -59.56 1.38
C PRO A 286 3.03 -60.99 0.90
N ARG A 287 4.08 -61.17 0.08
CA ARG A 287 4.59 -62.49 -0.33
C ARG A 287 5.28 -63.18 0.86
N LYS A 288 4.89 -64.42 1.16
CA LYS A 288 5.62 -65.33 2.04
C LYS A 288 6.94 -65.72 1.37
N LYS A 289 8.03 -65.69 2.14
CA LYS A 289 9.32 -66.29 1.77
C LYS A 289 9.20 -67.81 1.84
N LEU A 290 9.67 -68.48 0.78
CA LEU A 290 10.10 -69.88 0.73
C LEU A 290 11.42 -69.88 -0.03
#